data_AF-A0A351XK82-F1
#
_entry.id   AF-A0A351XK82-F1
#
_cell.length_a   1.000
_cell.length_b   1.000
_cell.length_c   1.000
_cell.angle_alpha   90.00
_cell.angle_beta   90.00
_cell.angle_gamma   90.00
#
_symmetry.space_group_name_H-M   'P 1'
#
loop_
_entity.id
_entity.type
_entity.pdbx_description
1 polymer ?
#
loop_
_entity_poly.entity_id
_entity_poly.type
_entity_poly.pdbx_seq_one_letter_code
_entity_poly.pdbx_strand_id
1 'polypeptide(L)'
;YEKYYPVKKKNTIYLMPNETVCIKNLRIVQNGLIAGEVKKLFEPSIQLALSAQICSYQNKLALSSADIDVIKYLKGETINIATDYKGWLLVTVDGFPLGWGKADGQGKLKNKYYAGWRMM
;
A
#
# COMPACT_ATOMS: atom_id res chain seq x y z
N TYR A 1 -0.09 11.14 17.02
CA TYR A 1 -0.95 10.27 16.19
C TYR A 1 -2.45 10.47 16.50
N GLU A 2 -2.90 11.68 16.88
CA GLU A 2 -4.29 11.98 17.28
C GLU A 2 -5.16 12.57 16.14
N LYS A 3 -4.79 12.40 14.87
CA LYS A 3 -5.49 13.08 13.76
C LYS A 3 -6.52 12.23 13.03
N TYR A 4 -6.49 10.90 13.19
CA TYR A 4 -7.37 9.98 12.47
C TYR A 4 -7.90 8.87 13.37
N TYR A 5 -9.10 8.38 13.05
CA TYR A 5 -9.73 7.23 13.71
C TYR A 5 -10.20 6.18 12.69
N PRO A 6 -10.11 4.88 13.02
CA PRO A 6 -10.51 3.82 12.11
C PRO A 6 -12.04 3.65 12.09
N VAL A 7 -12.62 3.55 10.89
CA VAL A 7 -14.03 3.24 10.67
C VAL A 7 -14.16 2.11 9.67
N LYS A 8 -14.89 1.05 10.02
CA LYS A 8 -15.19 -0.05 9.10
C LYS A 8 -16.52 0.21 8.41
N LYS A 9 -16.53 0.20 7.06
CA LYS A 9 -17.76 0.18 6.25
C LYS A 9 -17.71 -1.03 5.34
N LYS A 10 -18.68 -1.95 5.48
CA LYS A 10 -18.64 -3.29 4.86
C LYS A 10 -17.31 -3.99 5.20
N ASN A 11 -16.51 -4.35 4.19
CA ASN A 11 -15.20 -4.98 4.38
C ASN A 11 -14.04 -3.98 4.35
N THR A 12 -14.28 -2.69 4.10
CA THR A 12 -13.23 -1.70 3.94
C THR A 12 -13.00 -0.94 5.25
N ILE A 13 -11.74 -0.79 5.64
CA ILE A 13 -11.32 0.04 6.77
C ILE A 13 -10.88 1.40 6.22
N TYR A 14 -11.43 2.46 6.81
CA TYR A 14 -11.11 3.85 6.51
C TYR A 14 -10.42 4.48 7.71
N LEU A 15 -9.42 5.32 7.48
CA LEU A 15 -8.89 6.26 8.47
C LEU A 15 -9.54 7.62 8.22
N MET A 16 -10.48 7.97 9.08
CA MET A 16 -11.24 9.22 9.01
C MET A 16 -10.51 10.31 9.79
N PRO A 17 -10.40 11.54 9.26
CA PRO A 17 -9.85 12.65 10.04
C PRO A 17 -10.78 13.01 11.19
N ASN A 18 -10.22 13.41 12.34
CA ASN A 18 -11.02 13.85 13.50
C ASN A 18 -11.84 15.11 13.19
N GLU A 19 -11.27 16.03 12.42
CA GLU A 19 -11.95 17.22 11.93
C GLU A 19 -12.62 16.89 10.60
N THR A 20 -13.95 16.77 10.62
CA THR A 20 -14.75 16.65 9.39
C THR A 20 -15.61 17.89 9.23
N VAL A 21 -15.52 18.53 8.07
CA VAL A 21 -16.39 19.65 7.70
C VAL A 21 -17.81 19.12 7.48
N CYS A 22 -18.83 19.95 7.69
CA CYS A 22 -20.21 19.57 7.40
C CYS A 22 -20.37 19.20 5.91
N ILE A 23 -20.57 17.92 5.65
CA ILE A 23 -20.68 17.32 4.31
C ILE A 23 -22.14 17.09 3.88
N LYS A 24 -23.09 17.75 4.55
CA LYS A 24 -24.52 17.62 4.27
C LYS A 24 -24.78 18.08 2.83
N ASN A 25 -25.45 17.24 2.04
CA ASN A 25 -25.81 17.46 0.62
C ASN A 25 -24.67 17.35 -0.41
N LEU A 26 -23.47 16.93 -0.03
CA LEU A 26 -22.40 16.65 -1.00
C LEU A 26 -22.40 15.17 -1.42
N ARG A 27 -22.27 14.93 -2.72
CA ARG A 27 -21.93 13.59 -3.23
C ARG A 27 -20.43 13.38 -3.08
N ILE A 28 -20.04 12.67 -2.02
CA ILE A 28 -18.63 12.42 -1.72
C ILE A 28 -18.16 11.15 -2.43
N VAL A 29 -17.13 11.28 -3.26
CA VAL A 29 -16.48 10.14 -3.93
C VAL A 29 -15.66 9.33 -2.95
N GLN A 30 -14.85 10.00 -2.11
CA GLN A 30 -14.08 9.37 -1.05
C GLN A 30 -13.94 10.31 0.14
N ASN A 31 -14.22 9.81 1.34
CA ASN A 31 -14.02 10.54 2.59
C ASN A 31 -13.04 9.75 3.45
N GLY A 32 -11.93 10.37 3.83
CA GLY A 32 -10.82 9.73 4.53
C GLY A 32 -9.91 8.90 3.64
N LEU A 33 -8.94 8.24 4.28
CA LEU A 33 -7.97 7.37 3.65
C LEU A 33 -8.47 5.92 3.72
N ILE A 34 -8.49 5.20 2.59
CA ILE A 34 -8.77 3.76 2.63
C ILE A 34 -7.52 3.07 3.18
N ALA A 35 -7.60 2.43 4.35
CA ALA A 35 -6.49 1.65 4.89
C ALA A 35 -6.32 0.32 4.14
N GLY A 36 -7.45 -0.32 3.80
CA GLY A 36 -7.45 -1.63 3.18
C GLY A 36 -8.76 -2.36 3.36
N GLU A 37 -8.77 -3.64 3.00
CA GLU A 37 -9.94 -4.50 3.07
C GLU A 37 -9.70 -5.70 3.98
N VAL A 38 -10.70 -6.03 4.78
CA VAL A 38 -10.76 -7.26 5.58
C VAL A 38 -11.40 -8.34 4.73
N LYS A 39 -10.59 -9.31 4.31
CA LYS A 39 -11.06 -10.58 3.70
C LYS A 39 -10.86 -11.69 4.73
N LYS A 40 -10.25 -12.82 4.33
CA LYS A 40 -9.72 -13.82 5.29
C LYS A 40 -8.56 -13.25 6.11
N LEU A 41 -7.76 -12.38 5.48
CA LEU A 41 -6.69 -11.59 6.09
C LEU A 41 -6.85 -10.15 5.61
N PHE A 42 -6.27 -9.21 6.34
CA PHE A 42 -6.24 -7.82 5.92
C PHE A 42 -5.34 -7.65 4.68
N GLU A 43 -5.88 -6.96 3.68
CA GLU A 43 -5.15 -6.55 2.48
C GLU A 43 -5.01 -5.03 2.49
N PRO A 44 -3.80 -4.49 2.66
CA PRO A 44 -3.58 -3.05 2.71
C PRO A 44 -3.86 -2.42 1.34
N SER A 45 -4.40 -1.21 1.35
CA SER A 45 -4.71 -0.47 0.12
C SER A 45 -3.46 0.20 -0.45
N ILE A 46 -3.48 0.49 -1.74
CA ILE A 46 -2.44 1.32 -2.37
C ILE A 46 -2.40 2.74 -1.77
N GLN A 47 -3.54 3.28 -1.34
CA GLN A 47 -3.59 4.60 -0.68
C GLN A 47 -2.84 4.58 0.65
N LEU A 48 -2.91 3.47 1.38
CA LEU A 48 -2.15 3.29 2.62
C LEU A 48 -0.64 3.25 2.33
N ALA A 49 -0.20 2.58 1.25
CA ALA A 49 1.21 2.62 0.84
C ALA A 49 1.67 4.04 0.52
N LEU A 50 0.90 4.79 -0.26
CA LEU A 50 1.31 6.13 -0.73
C LEU A 50 1.19 7.21 0.34
N SER A 51 0.33 7.03 1.34
CA SER A 51 0.23 7.93 2.51
C SER A 51 1.24 7.62 3.60
N ALA A 52 1.94 6.48 3.52
CA ALA A 52 2.93 6.07 4.48
C ALA A 52 4.09 7.06 4.57
N GLN A 53 4.42 7.50 5.78
CA GLN A 53 5.76 8.02 6.03
C GLN A 53 6.72 6.81 6.05
N ILE A 54 7.77 6.85 5.23
CA ILE A 54 8.69 5.71 5.04
C ILE A 54 9.33 5.23 6.34
N CYS A 55 9.49 6.11 7.33
CA CYS A 55 10.01 5.79 8.66
C CYS A 55 9.03 4.97 9.52
N SER A 56 7.76 4.89 9.16
CA SER A 56 6.74 4.20 9.96
C SER A 56 6.59 2.71 9.65
N TYR A 57 7.18 2.21 8.55
CA TYR A 57 7.11 0.79 8.17
C TYR A 57 8.45 0.09 8.36
N GLN A 58 8.45 -0.91 9.24
CA GLN A 58 9.60 -1.79 9.48
C GLN A 58 9.82 -2.79 8.34
N ASN A 59 8.73 -3.31 7.77
CA ASN A 59 8.76 -4.34 6.74
C ASN A 59 8.66 -3.69 5.34
N LYS A 60 9.83 -3.36 4.76
CA LYS A 60 9.92 -2.71 3.45
C LYS A 60 10.99 -3.37 2.57
N LEU A 61 10.75 -3.35 1.26
CA LEU A 61 11.74 -3.62 0.24
C LEU A 61 12.22 -2.28 -0.32
N ALA A 62 13.46 -1.93 -0.06
CA ALA A 62 14.09 -0.72 -0.57
C ALA A 62 14.83 -1.04 -1.87
N LEU A 63 14.36 -0.45 -2.96
CA LEU A 63 15.00 -0.51 -4.27
C LEU A 63 15.68 0.83 -4.57
N SER A 64 16.76 0.79 -5.34
CA SER A 64 17.30 1.99 -5.96
C SER A 64 16.57 2.27 -7.27
N SER A 65 16.41 3.55 -7.67
CA SER A 65 15.87 3.89 -8.99
C SER A 65 16.67 3.31 -10.17
N ALA A 66 17.93 2.95 -9.96
CA ALA A 66 18.77 2.27 -10.96
C ALA A 66 18.49 0.76 -11.06
N ASP A 67 17.73 0.18 -10.14
CA ASP A 67 17.43 -1.25 -10.12
C ASP A 67 16.36 -1.61 -11.16
N ILE A 68 16.64 -2.62 -11.98
CA ILE A 68 15.71 -3.14 -12.98
C ILE A 68 14.41 -3.66 -12.33
N ASP A 69 14.47 -4.09 -11.08
CA ASP A 69 13.30 -4.59 -10.35
C ASP A 69 12.26 -3.49 -10.08
N VAL A 70 12.65 -2.20 -10.13
CA VAL A 70 11.69 -1.08 -10.13
C VAL A 70 10.80 -1.13 -11.38
N ILE A 71 11.41 -1.29 -12.56
CA ILE A 71 10.69 -1.36 -13.83
C ILE A 71 9.80 -2.61 -13.87
N LYS A 72 10.33 -3.77 -13.46
CA LYS A 72 9.53 -5.01 -13.35
C LYS A 72 8.34 -4.80 -12.41
N TYR A 73 8.56 -4.18 -11.25
CA TYR A 73 7.49 -3.87 -10.32
C TYR A 73 6.42 -2.96 -10.93
N LEU A 74 6.82 -1.88 -11.62
CA LEU A 74 5.89 -0.97 -12.28
C LEU A 74 5.13 -1.63 -13.45
N LYS A 75 5.71 -2.63 -14.11
CA LYS A 75 5.02 -3.47 -15.11
C LYS A 75 4.09 -4.52 -14.51
N GLY A 76 4.10 -4.70 -13.19
CA GLY A 76 3.28 -5.70 -12.51
C GLY A 76 3.91 -7.08 -12.42
N GLU A 77 5.20 -7.23 -12.74
CA GLU A 77 5.91 -8.49 -12.69
C GLU A 77 6.25 -8.90 -11.26
N THR A 78 6.45 -10.22 -11.05
CA THR A 78 6.97 -10.76 -9.78
C THR A 78 8.48 -10.52 -9.72
N ILE A 79 8.98 -10.01 -8.60
CA ILE A 79 10.41 -9.76 -8.40
C ILE A 79 11.00 -10.79 -7.43
N ASN A 80 12.28 -11.14 -7.64
CA ASN A 80 12.99 -12.02 -6.73
C ASN A 80 13.59 -11.18 -5.60
N ILE A 81 13.54 -11.67 -4.36
CA ILE A 81 14.03 -10.96 -3.18
C ILE A 81 14.95 -11.87 -2.38
N ALA A 82 16.00 -11.29 -1.79
CA ALA A 82 17.01 -12.03 -1.03
C ALA A 82 16.58 -12.37 0.42
N THR A 83 15.27 -12.42 0.69
CA THR A 83 14.70 -12.70 2.02
C THR A 83 13.68 -13.83 1.95
N ASP A 84 13.63 -14.62 3.00
CA ASP A 84 12.63 -15.65 3.30
C ASP A 84 11.41 -15.08 4.05
N TYR A 85 11.28 -13.75 4.12
CA TYR A 85 10.13 -13.09 4.73
C TYR A 85 8.83 -13.51 4.04
N LYS A 86 7.80 -13.80 4.83
CA LYS A 86 6.46 -14.14 4.35
C LYS A 86 5.45 -13.13 4.88
N GLY A 87 4.93 -12.29 4.01
CA GLY A 87 4.01 -11.23 4.42
C GLY A 87 3.95 -10.08 3.44
N TRP A 88 3.40 -8.96 3.90
CA TRP A 88 3.32 -7.73 3.13
C TRP A 88 4.62 -6.93 3.29
N LEU A 89 5.18 -6.50 2.16
CA LEU A 89 6.32 -5.58 2.12
C LEU A 89 5.90 -4.31 1.40
N LEU A 90 6.21 -3.16 2.00
CA LEU A 90 6.12 -1.87 1.32
C LEU A 90 7.29 -1.78 0.34
N VAL A 91 6.99 -1.68 -0.95
CA VAL A 91 8.00 -1.46 -1.98
C VAL A 91 8.28 0.04 -2.06
N THR A 92 9.55 0.40 -1.94
CA THR A 92 10.01 1.79 -2.02
C THR A 92 11.12 1.92 -3.06
N VAL A 93 11.19 3.07 -3.72
CA VAL A 93 12.29 3.46 -4.61
C VAL A 93 12.94 4.73 -4.10
N ASP A 94 14.25 4.69 -3.86
CA ASP A 94 15.01 5.81 -3.28
C ASP A 94 14.35 6.42 -2.04
N GLY A 95 13.71 5.57 -1.24
CA GLY A 95 13.00 5.98 -0.04
C GLY A 95 11.63 6.59 -0.29
N PHE A 96 11.00 6.49 -1.46
CA PHE A 96 9.60 6.87 -1.70
C PHE A 96 8.72 5.63 -1.90
N PRO A 97 7.51 5.57 -1.31
CA PRO A 97 6.63 4.42 -1.46
C PRO A 97 6.06 4.32 -2.89
N LEU A 98 6.15 3.13 -3.48
CA LEU A 98 5.49 2.82 -4.76
C LEU A 98 4.20 2.02 -4.54
N GLY A 99 4.20 1.10 -3.59
CA GLY A 99 3.05 0.24 -3.35
C GLY A 99 3.38 -0.99 -2.54
N TRP A 100 2.52 -2.00 -2.62
CA TRP A 100 2.68 -3.24 -1.88
C TRP A 100 3.19 -4.39 -2.75
N GLY A 101 3.90 -5.31 -2.11
CA GLY A 101 4.11 -6.66 -2.59
C GLY A 101 3.85 -7.66 -1.46
N LYS A 102 3.52 -8.90 -1.83
CA LYS A 102 3.35 -9.99 -0.87
C LYS A 102 4.43 -11.05 -1.09
N ALA A 103 5.37 -11.10 -0.15
CA ALA A 103 6.43 -12.07 -0.15
C ALA A 103 5.91 -13.46 0.25
N ASP A 104 6.36 -14.49 -0.45
CA ASP A 104 5.89 -15.88 -0.23
C ASP A 104 6.75 -16.68 0.75
N GLY A 105 7.88 -16.13 1.17
CA GLY A 105 8.88 -16.79 2.01
C GLY A 105 9.85 -17.71 1.28
N GLN A 106 9.84 -17.69 -0.06
CA GLN A 106 10.71 -18.50 -0.93
C GLN A 106 11.49 -17.61 -1.90
N GLY A 107 11.78 -16.38 -1.48
CA GLY A 107 12.54 -15.42 -2.27
C GLY A 107 11.77 -14.79 -3.44
N LYS A 108 10.43 -14.83 -3.44
CA LYS A 108 9.62 -14.14 -4.45
C LYS A 108 8.65 -13.15 -3.82
N LEU A 109 8.54 -11.98 -4.45
CA LEU A 109 7.56 -10.96 -4.11
C LEU A 109 6.45 -10.92 -5.17
N LYS A 110 5.26 -11.38 -4.80
CA LYS A 110 4.08 -11.24 -5.65
C LYS A 110 3.65 -9.79 -5.67
N ASN A 111 3.62 -9.22 -6.85
CA ASN A 111 3.26 -7.83 -7.06
C ASN A 111 1.78 -7.56 -6.76
N LYS A 112 1.51 -6.49 -6.02
CA LYS A 112 0.16 -6.02 -5.65
C LYS A 112 -0.10 -4.57 -6.10
N TYR A 113 0.70 -4.08 -7.04
CA TYR A 113 0.53 -2.81 -7.72
C TYR A 113 -0.77 -2.80 -8.53
N TYR A 114 -1.43 -1.65 -8.52
CA TYR A 114 -2.74 -1.50 -9.16
C TYR A 114 -2.62 -1.70 -10.67
N ALA A 115 -3.42 -2.61 -11.24
CA ALA A 115 -3.28 -3.01 -12.64
C ALA A 115 -3.45 -1.85 -13.62
N GLY A 116 -4.33 -0.89 -13.31
CA GLY A 116 -4.56 0.29 -14.15
C GLY A 116 -3.45 1.35 -14.08
N TRP A 117 -2.43 1.19 -13.24
CA TRP A 117 -1.28 2.09 -13.15
C TRP A 117 -0.01 1.49 -13.72
N ARG A 118 -0.09 0.26 -14.24
CA ARG A 118 1.09 -0.43 -14.74
C ARG A 118 1.67 0.31 -15.94
N MET A 119 3.00 0.38 -15.95
CA MET A 119 3.73 0.90 -17.09
C MET A 119 3.56 -0.06 -18.29
N MET A 120 3.30 0.50 -19.47
CA MET A 120 3.25 -0.25 -20.74
C MET A 120 4.62 -0.34 -21.37
#